data_AF-A0A367JQZ6-F1
#
_entry.id   AF-A0A367JQZ6-F1
#
_cell.length_a   1.000
_cell.length_b   1.000
_cell.length_c   1.000
_cell.angle_alpha   90.00
_cell.angle_beta   90.00
_cell.angle_gamma   90.00
#
_symmetry.space_group_name_H-M   'P 1'
#
loop_
_entity.id
_entity.type
_entity.pdbx_description
1 polymer ?
#
loop_
_entity_poly.entity_id
_entity_poly.type
_entity_poly.pdbx_seq_one_letter_code
_entity_poly.pdbx_strand_id
1 'polypeptide(L)'
;MKILIFLSLLITLITALRVNNKQALAQLITSQIRTRIQSDLVFKISASITQTIKTHVSVQLETSQGVAQIQQRHIDAIQTAAISGLEVRLSDALETALDKIISLPKVIQLMPFMPKNRRQLRHVMTQAETLARSQIHEVLPDIEKTLHLYIDTHIETHVRHLTLNIPNLMKLQVNVDINLSGFVKTIIKSMCQSYVDISVDSAVESYLSHFYYK
;
A
#
# COMPACT_ATOMS: atom_id res chain seq x y z
N MET A 1 -10.33 5.48 -14.22
CA MET A 1 -10.77 4.34 -13.37
C MET A 1 -11.10 4.73 -11.92
N LYS A 2 -10.29 5.53 -11.21
CA LYS A 2 -10.58 5.95 -9.81
C LYS A 2 -11.96 6.61 -9.61
N ILE A 3 -12.39 7.46 -10.55
CA ILE A 3 -13.69 8.16 -10.49
C ILE A 3 -14.89 7.19 -10.56
N LEU A 4 -14.77 6.09 -11.32
CA LEU A 4 -15.86 5.11 -11.47
C LEU A 4 -16.04 4.25 -10.20
N ILE A 5 -14.95 3.95 -9.49
CA ILE A 5 -14.99 3.21 -8.21
C ILE A 5 -15.69 4.06 -7.14
N PHE A 6 -15.32 5.34 -7.02
CA PHE A 6 -15.97 6.28 -6.10
C PHE A 6 -17.45 6.50 -6.40
N LEU A 7 -17.84 6.56 -7.68
CA LEU A 7 -19.24 6.73 -8.08
C LEU A 7 -20.09 5.49 -7.73
N SER A 8 -19.55 4.29 -7.92
CA SER A 8 -20.25 3.05 -7.58
C SER A 8 -20.51 2.92 -6.07
N LEU A 9 -19.51 3.27 -5.24
CA LEU A 9 -19.61 3.31 -3.78
C LEU A 9 -20.67 4.31 -3.29
N LEU A 10 -20.79 5.45 -3.96
CA LEU A 10 -21.79 6.49 -3.67
C LEU A 10 -23.22 6.04 -4.05
N ILE A 11 -23.39 5.26 -5.11
CA ILE A 11 -24.70 4.73 -5.53
C ILE A 11 -25.16 3.63 -4.55
N THR A 12 -24.25 2.76 -4.10
CA THR A 12 -24.52 1.75 -3.06
C THR A 12 -24.84 2.41 -1.71
N LEU A 13 -24.25 3.58 -1.41
CA LEU A 13 -24.49 4.38 -0.19
C LEU A 13 -25.94 4.87 -0.08
N ILE A 14 -26.48 5.46 -1.16
CA ILE A 14 -27.84 6.01 -1.18
C ILE A 14 -28.88 4.89 -1.04
N THR A 15 -28.61 3.71 -1.61
CA THR A 15 -29.49 2.54 -1.50
C THR A 15 -29.39 1.87 -0.13
N ALA A 16 -28.21 1.78 0.49
CA ALA A 16 -28.03 1.15 1.81
C ALA A 16 -28.77 1.89 2.94
N LEU A 17 -28.71 3.23 2.96
CA LEU A 17 -29.40 4.05 3.96
C LEU A 17 -30.91 4.09 3.77
N ARG A 18 -31.41 4.03 2.53
CA ARG A 18 -32.85 4.00 2.24
C ARG A 18 -33.55 2.72 2.65
N VAL A 19 -32.84 1.59 2.67
CA VAL A 19 -33.47 0.26 2.78
C VAL A 19 -33.42 -0.30 4.22
N ASN A 20 -32.92 0.47 5.20
CA ASN A 20 -32.73 0.00 6.58
C ASN A 20 -31.93 -1.33 6.63
N ASN A 21 -30.98 -1.47 5.70
CA ASN A 21 -30.28 -2.73 5.47
C ASN A 21 -28.95 -2.72 6.24
N LYS A 22 -28.95 -3.39 7.40
CA LYS A 22 -27.80 -3.58 8.27
C LYS A 22 -26.57 -4.12 7.51
N GLN A 23 -26.77 -5.05 6.59
CA GLN A 23 -25.67 -5.65 5.82
C GLN A 23 -25.08 -4.64 4.84
N ALA A 24 -25.91 -3.86 4.16
CA ALA A 24 -25.45 -2.84 3.22
C ALA A 24 -24.68 -1.72 3.93
N LEU A 25 -25.12 -1.28 5.11
CA LEU A 25 -24.39 -0.30 5.92
C LEU A 25 -23.05 -0.85 6.41
N ALA A 26 -23.01 -2.10 6.88
CA ALA A 26 -21.76 -2.73 7.31
C ALA A 26 -20.77 -2.93 6.15
N GLN A 27 -21.26 -3.30 4.95
CA GLN A 27 -20.44 -3.37 3.73
C GLN A 27 -19.82 -2.02 3.41
N LEU A 28 -20.59 -0.95 3.56
CA LEU A 28 -20.11 0.38 3.28
C LEU A 28 -19.04 0.86 4.27
N ILE A 29 -19.26 0.68 5.57
CA ILE A 29 -18.25 1.00 6.60
C ILE A 29 -16.97 0.20 6.33
N THR A 30 -17.10 -1.10 6.05
CA THR A 30 -15.97 -1.97 5.72
C THR A 30 -15.21 -1.46 4.50
N SER A 31 -15.93 -1.09 3.44
CA SER A 31 -15.34 -0.61 2.18
C SER A 31 -14.63 0.74 2.35
N GLN A 32 -15.18 1.66 3.14
CA GLN A 32 -14.53 2.95 3.42
C GLN A 32 -13.23 2.78 4.18
N ILE A 33 -13.23 1.95 5.24
CA ILE A 33 -12.02 1.64 6.00
C ILE A 33 -10.98 0.98 5.08
N ARG A 34 -11.37 -0.03 4.28
CA ARG A 34 -10.49 -0.69 3.31
C ARG A 34 -9.90 0.29 2.30
N THR A 35 -10.73 1.16 1.72
CA THR A 35 -10.29 2.17 0.75
C THR A 35 -9.22 3.08 1.37
N ARG A 36 -9.41 3.48 2.62
CA ARG A 36 -8.45 4.34 3.30
C ARG A 36 -7.15 3.60 3.64
N ILE A 37 -7.23 2.34 4.09
CA ILE A 37 -6.04 1.48 4.26
C ILE A 37 -5.29 1.36 2.92
N GLN A 38 -6.00 1.18 1.82
CA GLN A 38 -5.40 1.14 0.48
C GLN A 38 -4.69 2.45 0.11
N SER A 39 -5.35 3.60 0.31
CA SER A 39 -4.79 4.91 -0.02
C SER A 39 -3.64 5.34 0.88
N ASP A 40 -3.74 5.07 2.19
CA ASP A 40 -2.79 5.56 3.19
C ASP A 40 -1.67 4.59 3.51
N LEU A 41 -1.86 3.28 3.28
CA LEU A 41 -0.84 2.28 3.54
C LEU A 41 -0.36 1.61 2.25
N VAL A 42 -1.23 0.90 1.53
CA VAL A 42 -0.83 0.08 0.37
C VAL A 42 -0.02 0.90 -0.63
N PHE A 43 -0.63 1.95 -1.20
CA PHE A 43 0.02 2.74 -2.25
C PHE A 43 1.24 3.51 -1.75
N LYS A 44 1.20 4.02 -0.51
CA LYS A 44 2.33 4.81 0.03
C LYS A 44 3.52 3.92 0.34
N ILE A 45 3.30 2.75 0.95
CA ILE A 45 4.37 1.81 1.28
C ILE A 45 4.99 1.25 0.00
N SER A 46 4.17 0.76 -0.96
CA SER A 46 4.68 0.15 -2.19
C SER A 46 5.48 1.14 -3.03
N ALA A 47 4.96 2.37 -3.22
CA ALA A 47 5.67 3.43 -3.93
C ALA A 47 6.95 3.84 -3.21
N SER A 48 6.93 3.99 -1.88
CA SER A 48 8.11 4.40 -1.10
C SER A 48 9.23 3.36 -1.20
N ILE A 49 8.90 2.08 -0.99
CA ILE A 49 9.86 0.99 -1.10
C ILE A 49 10.43 0.93 -2.53
N THR A 50 9.56 1.00 -3.55
CA THR A 50 9.97 0.95 -4.95
C THR A 50 10.92 2.09 -5.30
N GLN A 51 10.59 3.31 -4.88
CA GLN A 51 11.43 4.48 -5.12
C GLN A 51 12.77 4.36 -4.38
N THR A 52 12.78 3.90 -3.12
CA THR A 52 14.01 3.66 -2.37
C THR A 52 14.89 2.63 -3.08
N ILE A 53 14.33 1.52 -3.56
CA ILE A 53 15.13 0.51 -4.27
C ILE A 53 15.67 1.10 -5.58
N LYS A 54 14.85 1.83 -6.36
CA LYS A 54 15.28 2.49 -7.60
C LYS A 54 16.52 3.36 -7.39
N THR A 55 16.54 4.18 -6.34
CA THR A 55 17.69 5.08 -6.07
C THR A 55 18.96 4.34 -5.64
N HIS A 56 18.83 3.12 -5.11
CA HIS A 56 19.97 2.30 -4.68
C HIS A 56 20.41 1.27 -5.73
N VAL A 57 19.73 1.21 -6.88
CA VAL A 57 20.21 0.47 -8.05
C VAL A 57 21.36 1.27 -8.67
N SER A 58 22.58 0.75 -8.56
CA SER A 58 23.77 1.30 -9.19
C SER A 58 23.97 0.69 -10.58
N VAL A 59 24.35 1.51 -11.55
CA VAL A 59 24.67 1.08 -12.92
C VAL A 59 26.10 1.49 -13.21
N GLN A 60 26.94 0.49 -13.51
CA GLN A 60 28.35 0.68 -13.83
C GLN A 60 28.62 0.22 -15.24
N LEU A 61 29.39 1.02 -15.98
CA LEU A 61 29.83 0.71 -17.33
C LEU A 61 31.35 0.73 -17.41
N GLU A 62 31.91 -0.44 -17.65
CA GLU A 62 33.33 -0.66 -17.91
C GLU A 62 33.54 -0.83 -19.41
N THR A 63 34.55 -0.19 -19.95
CA THR A 63 35.02 -0.34 -21.33
C THR A 63 36.49 -0.75 -21.33
N SER A 64 37.02 -1.19 -22.46
CA SER A 64 38.45 -1.48 -22.61
C SER A 64 39.37 -0.27 -22.31
N GLN A 65 38.83 0.95 -22.33
CA GLN A 65 39.53 2.19 -22.02
C GLN A 65 39.35 2.65 -20.55
N GLY A 66 38.66 1.85 -19.71
CA GLY A 66 38.30 2.19 -18.33
C GLY A 66 36.80 2.43 -18.13
N VAL A 67 36.42 3.03 -17.00
CA VAL A 67 35.02 3.34 -16.68
C VAL A 67 34.51 4.45 -17.59
N ALA A 68 33.44 4.19 -18.34
CA ALA A 68 32.83 5.17 -19.23
C ALA A 68 31.67 5.90 -18.53
N GLN A 69 31.54 7.20 -18.80
CA GLN A 69 30.39 7.98 -18.33
C GLN A 69 29.13 7.58 -19.10
N ILE A 70 28.12 7.13 -18.37
CA ILE A 70 26.77 6.95 -18.90
C ILE A 70 25.97 8.22 -18.60
N GLN A 71 25.25 8.75 -19.58
CA GLN A 71 24.34 9.87 -19.33
C GLN A 71 23.26 9.47 -18.33
N GLN A 72 22.93 10.38 -17.39
CA GLN A 72 21.98 10.10 -16.32
C GLN A 72 20.64 9.54 -16.82
N ARG A 73 20.11 10.05 -17.94
CA ARG A 73 18.86 9.54 -18.54
C ARG A 73 18.88 8.04 -18.85
N HIS A 74 20.04 7.48 -19.20
CA HIS A 74 20.18 6.05 -19.49
C HIS A 74 20.28 5.24 -18.20
N ILE A 75 20.94 5.79 -17.17
CA ILE A 75 20.95 5.21 -15.83
C ILE A 75 19.52 5.13 -15.29
N ASP A 76 18.77 6.24 -15.36
CA ASP A 76 17.37 6.30 -14.88
C ASP A 76 16.47 5.29 -15.59
N ALA A 77 16.68 5.09 -16.90
CA ALA A 77 15.95 4.11 -17.69
C ALA A 77 16.27 2.66 -17.25
N ILE A 78 17.55 2.35 -17.03
CA ILE A 78 17.99 1.03 -16.55
C ILE A 78 17.45 0.78 -15.13
N GLN A 79 17.55 1.75 -14.22
CA GLN A 79 17.00 1.65 -12.87
C GLN A 79 15.49 1.41 -12.91
N THR A 80 14.76 2.15 -13.75
CA THR A 80 13.30 2.00 -13.92
C THR A 80 12.94 0.62 -14.48
N ALA A 81 13.70 0.13 -15.46
CA ALA A 81 13.49 -1.20 -16.02
C ALA A 81 13.77 -2.31 -14.99
N ALA A 82 14.85 -2.19 -14.21
CA ALA A 82 15.27 -3.15 -13.20
C ALA A 82 14.22 -3.33 -12.08
N ILE A 83 13.54 -2.24 -11.69
CA ILE A 83 12.49 -2.27 -10.66
C ILE A 83 11.07 -2.32 -11.25
N SER A 84 10.93 -2.50 -12.56
CA SER A 84 9.62 -2.53 -13.21
C SER A 84 8.76 -3.68 -12.68
N GLY A 85 7.49 -3.38 -12.39
CA GLY A 85 6.55 -4.34 -11.83
C GLY A 85 6.77 -4.70 -10.35
N LEU A 86 7.78 -4.13 -9.68
CA LEU A 86 7.97 -4.32 -8.24
C LEU A 86 6.84 -3.66 -7.44
N GLU A 87 6.48 -2.41 -7.77
CA GLU A 87 5.42 -1.67 -7.07
C GLU A 87 4.07 -2.40 -7.10
N VAL A 88 3.73 -3.01 -8.24
CA VAL A 88 2.49 -3.80 -8.40
C VAL A 88 2.54 -5.03 -7.49
N ARG A 89 3.63 -5.81 -7.53
CA ARG A 89 3.79 -7.00 -6.67
C ARG A 89 3.74 -6.67 -5.17
N LEU A 90 4.37 -5.56 -4.77
CA LEU A 90 4.31 -5.08 -3.39
C LEU A 90 2.90 -4.64 -3.00
N SER A 91 2.20 -3.94 -3.89
CA SER A 91 0.82 -3.50 -3.67
C SER A 91 -0.11 -4.71 -3.50
N ASP A 92 -0.02 -5.71 -4.39
CA ASP A 92 -0.85 -6.92 -4.32
C ASP A 92 -0.61 -7.72 -3.03
N ALA A 93 0.66 -7.83 -2.60
CA ALA A 93 1.02 -8.48 -1.34
C ALA A 93 0.48 -7.73 -0.13
N LEU A 94 0.60 -6.39 -0.12
CA LEU A 94 0.03 -5.53 0.92
C LEU A 94 -1.49 -5.62 0.95
N GLU A 95 -2.17 -5.56 -0.19
CA GLU A 95 -3.63 -5.71 -0.26
C GLU A 95 -4.08 -7.05 0.30
N THR A 96 -3.41 -8.14 -0.08
CA THR A 96 -3.72 -9.49 0.41
C THR A 96 -3.57 -9.61 1.92
N ALA A 97 -2.49 -9.03 2.48
CA ALA A 97 -2.25 -9.05 3.92
C ALA A 97 -3.26 -8.17 4.67
N LEU A 98 -3.57 -6.99 4.12
CA LEU A 98 -4.41 -5.99 4.76
C LEU A 98 -5.91 -6.25 4.57
N ASP A 99 -6.35 -7.05 3.58
CA ASP A 99 -7.77 -7.35 3.35
C ASP A 99 -8.44 -8.06 4.55
N LYS A 100 -7.62 -8.75 5.36
CA LYS A 100 -8.04 -9.50 6.55
C LYS A 100 -8.25 -8.63 7.79
N ILE A 101 -7.81 -7.38 7.78
CA ILE A 101 -7.86 -6.46 8.94
C ILE A 101 -9.31 -6.23 9.38
N ILE A 102 -10.18 -5.93 8.42
CA ILE A 102 -11.58 -5.62 8.67
C ILE A 102 -12.45 -6.46 7.75
N SER A 103 -13.40 -7.18 8.35
CA SER A 103 -14.32 -8.06 7.66
C SER A 103 -15.76 -7.64 7.92
N LEU A 104 -16.63 -7.89 6.94
CA LEU A 104 -18.05 -7.59 7.04
C LEU A 104 -18.68 -8.19 8.31
N PRO A 105 -18.44 -9.47 8.70
CA PRO A 105 -18.99 -10.02 9.93
C PRO A 105 -18.57 -9.26 11.19
N LYS A 106 -17.30 -8.82 11.29
CA LYS A 106 -16.82 -8.03 12.43
C LYS A 106 -17.58 -6.71 12.54
N VAL A 107 -17.80 -6.00 11.43
CA VAL A 107 -18.57 -4.73 11.42
C VAL A 107 -20.05 -4.95 11.76
N ILE A 108 -20.66 -6.05 11.28
CA ILE A 108 -22.04 -6.42 11.62
C ILE A 108 -22.19 -6.67 13.13
N GLN A 109 -21.19 -7.27 13.77
CA GLN A 109 -21.18 -7.52 15.23
C GLN A 109 -21.07 -6.23 16.04
N LEU A 110 -20.33 -5.23 15.57
CA LEU A 110 -20.24 -3.90 16.20
C LEU A 110 -21.56 -3.11 16.14
N MET A 111 -22.51 -3.57 15.33
CA MET A 111 -23.79 -2.92 15.09
C MET A 111 -24.94 -3.87 15.47
N PRO A 112 -25.16 -4.24 16.75
CA PRO A 112 -26.21 -5.18 17.11
C PRO A 112 -27.59 -4.71 16.60
N PHE A 113 -27.85 -3.41 16.70
CA PHE A 113 -29.02 -2.74 16.15
C PHE A 113 -28.63 -1.73 15.06
N MET A 114 -29.53 -1.43 14.14
CA MET A 114 -29.30 -0.41 13.13
C MET A 114 -29.16 0.98 13.80
N PRO A 115 -28.10 1.74 13.53
CA PRO A 115 -27.94 3.09 14.05
C PRO A 115 -29.03 3.99 13.47
N LYS A 116 -29.74 4.69 14.35
CA LYS A 116 -30.89 5.53 14.01
C LYS A 116 -30.53 7.00 13.82
N ASN A 117 -29.33 7.40 14.24
CA ASN A 117 -28.87 8.78 14.16
C ASN A 117 -27.35 8.85 13.95
N ARG A 118 -26.87 10.04 13.58
CA ARG A 118 -25.46 10.31 13.32
C ARG A 118 -24.56 9.93 14.50
N ARG A 119 -25.00 10.15 15.75
CA ARG A 119 -24.21 9.82 16.95
C ARG A 119 -23.99 8.31 17.08
N GLN A 120 -25.02 7.50 16.84
CA GLN A 120 -24.91 6.03 16.85
C GLN A 120 -24.07 5.52 15.69
N LEU A 121 -24.24 6.09 14.49
CA LEU A 121 -23.41 5.75 13.33
C LEU A 121 -21.94 6.08 13.57
N ARG A 122 -21.65 7.29 14.09
CA ARG A 122 -20.30 7.72 14.49
C ARG A 122 -19.68 6.71 15.45
N HIS A 123 -20.42 6.27 16.47
CA HIS A 123 -19.93 5.30 17.44
C HIS A 123 -19.51 3.96 16.79
N VAL A 124 -20.35 3.40 15.91
CA VAL A 124 -20.04 2.15 15.18
C VAL A 124 -18.80 2.33 14.30
N MET A 125 -18.70 3.46 13.59
CA MET A 125 -17.55 3.76 12.72
C MET A 125 -16.26 3.96 13.52
N THR A 126 -16.31 4.63 14.67
CA THR A 126 -15.19 4.77 15.61
C THR A 126 -14.72 3.39 16.10
N GLN A 127 -15.64 2.50 16.47
CA GLN A 127 -15.28 1.14 16.89
C GLN A 127 -14.66 0.33 15.75
N ALA A 128 -15.22 0.41 14.54
CA ALA A 128 -14.70 -0.30 13.38
C ALA A 128 -13.30 0.19 12.96
N GLU A 129 -13.08 1.51 12.98
CA GLU A 129 -11.79 2.14 12.71
C GLU A 129 -10.75 1.77 13.79
N THR A 130 -11.15 1.76 15.06
CA THR A 130 -10.28 1.34 16.17
C THR A 130 -9.88 -0.12 16.04
N LEU A 131 -10.84 -0.99 15.71
CA LEU A 131 -10.59 -2.40 15.46
C LEU A 131 -9.61 -2.59 14.30
N ALA A 132 -9.80 -1.89 13.18
CA ALA A 132 -8.90 -1.96 12.04
C ALA A 132 -7.46 -1.56 12.41
N ARG A 133 -7.28 -0.49 13.19
CA ARG A 133 -5.96 -0.03 13.65
C ARG A 133 -5.26 -1.00 14.59
N SER A 134 -6.00 -1.65 15.48
CA SER A 134 -5.46 -2.71 16.34
C SER A 134 -4.95 -3.87 15.49
N GLN A 135 -5.77 -4.31 14.53
CA GLN A 135 -5.45 -5.44 13.68
C GLN A 135 -4.26 -5.15 12.73
N ILE A 136 -4.05 -3.88 12.31
CA ILE A 136 -2.85 -3.47 11.57
C ILE A 136 -1.56 -3.78 12.34
N HIS A 137 -1.53 -3.51 13.65
CA HIS A 137 -0.34 -3.78 14.47
C HIS A 137 -0.07 -5.28 14.59
N GLU A 138 -1.12 -6.08 14.69
CA GLU A 138 -1.01 -7.54 14.80
C GLU A 138 -0.43 -8.15 13.51
N VAL A 139 -0.82 -7.65 12.34
CA VAL A 139 -0.35 -8.18 11.04
C VAL A 139 0.96 -7.56 10.54
N LEU A 140 1.47 -6.52 11.20
CA LEU A 140 2.67 -5.80 10.78
C LEU A 140 3.90 -6.70 10.60
N PRO A 141 4.23 -7.62 11.53
CA PRO A 141 5.39 -8.48 11.38
C PRO A 141 5.30 -9.41 10.16
N ASP A 142 4.10 -9.91 9.85
CA ASP A 142 3.87 -10.79 8.70
C ASP A 142 3.97 -10.01 7.38
N ILE A 143 3.51 -8.76 7.37
CA ILE A 143 3.68 -7.84 6.24
C ILE A 143 5.16 -7.56 6.00
N GLU A 144 5.91 -7.20 7.05
CA GLU A 144 7.35 -6.96 6.96
C GLU A 144 8.08 -8.16 6.35
N LYS A 145 7.81 -9.36 6.88
CA LYS A 145 8.41 -10.60 6.39
C LYS A 145 8.06 -10.88 4.92
N THR A 146 6.80 -10.71 4.55
CA THR A 146 6.31 -10.96 3.19
C THR A 146 6.95 -10.01 2.20
N LEU A 147 6.92 -8.70 2.47
CA LEU A 147 7.49 -7.71 1.56
C LEU A 147 9.00 -7.87 1.41
N HIS A 148 9.70 -8.21 2.50
CA HIS A 148 11.12 -8.54 2.44
C HIS A 148 11.41 -9.67 1.44
N LEU A 149 10.66 -10.78 1.54
CA LEU A 149 10.80 -11.92 0.63
C LEU A 149 10.53 -11.53 -0.84
N TYR A 150 9.51 -10.73 -1.10
CA TYR A 150 9.19 -10.26 -2.45
C TYR A 150 10.31 -9.40 -3.05
N ILE A 151 10.89 -8.51 -2.24
CA ILE A 151 11.97 -7.62 -2.64
C ILE A 151 13.23 -8.42 -2.94
N ASP A 152 13.62 -9.32 -2.04
CA ASP A 152 14.78 -10.19 -2.22
C ASP A 152 14.64 -11.04 -3.48
N THR A 153 13.46 -11.65 -3.67
CA THR A 153 13.16 -12.43 -4.87
C THR A 153 13.27 -11.59 -6.13
N HIS A 154 12.71 -10.37 -6.12
CA HIS A 154 12.76 -9.48 -7.29
C HIS A 154 14.20 -9.07 -7.63
N ILE A 155 15.00 -8.71 -6.63
CA ILE A 155 16.39 -8.31 -6.82
C ILE A 155 17.23 -9.45 -7.36
N GLU A 156 17.09 -10.65 -6.81
CA GLU A 156 17.82 -11.82 -7.29
C GLU A 156 17.46 -12.14 -8.75
N THR A 157 16.17 -12.15 -9.07
CA THR A 157 15.69 -12.60 -10.38
C THR A 157 15.80 -11.54 -11.49
N HIS A 158 15.69 -10.25 -11.17
CA HIS A 158 15.61 -9.18 -12.17
C HIS A 158 16.80 -8.22 -12.14
N VAL A 159 17.63 -8.21 -11.09
CA VAL A 159 18.70 -7.20 -10.93
C VAL A 159 20.08 -7.82 -10.82
N ARG A 160 20.28 -8.81 -9.95
CA ARG A 160 21.61 -9.37 -9.64
C ARG A 160 22.29 -10.05 -10.83
N HIS A 161 21.51 -10.50 -11.80
CA HIS A 161 21.99 -11.13 -13.03
C HIS A 161 21.94 -10.19 -14.26
N LEU A 162 21.61 -8.90 -14.09
CA LEU A 162 21.74 -7.92 -15.17
C LEU A 162 23.21 -7.57 -15.39
N THR A 163 23.87 -8.41 -16.17
CA THR A 163 25.22 -8.17 -16.67
C THR A 163 25.24 -8.34 -18.18
N LEU A 164 25.60 -7.30 -18.91
CA LEU A 164 25.90 -7.40 -20.34
C LEU A 164 27.41 -7.41 -20.49
N ASN A 165 27.96 -8.50 -21.03
CA ASN A 165 29.38 -8.60 -21.32
C ASN A 165 29.57 -8.82 -22.82
N ILE A 166 30.18 -7.82 -23.47
CA ILE A 166 30.65 -7.93 -24.86
C ILE A 166 32.18 -8.04 -24.77
N PRO A 167 32.76 -9.23 -25.05
CA PRO A 167 34.19 -9.47 -24.90
C PRO A 167 35.04 -8.38 -25.58
N ASN A 168 36.08 -7.94 -24.87
CA ASN A 168 37.06 -6.92 -25.32
C ASN A 168 36.48 -5.52 -25.64
N LEU A 169 35.18 -5.29 -25.43
CA LEU A 169 34.51 -4.03 -25.75
C LEU A 169 33.92 -3.37 -24.51
N MET A 170 33.04 -4.08 -23.80
CA MET A 170 32.16 -3.45 -22.81
C MET A 170 31.60 -4.43 -21.80
N LYS A 171 31.49 -4.00 -20.55
CA LYS A 171 30.77 -4.69 -19.49
C LYS A 171 29.85 -3.71 -18.76
N LEU A 172 28.54 -3.95 -18.84
CA LEU A 172 27.52 -3.26 -18.04
C LEU A 172 27.18 -4.14 -16.84
N GLN A 173 27.23 -3.56 -15.65
CA GLN A 173 26.84 -4.23 -14.41
C GLN A 173 25.80 -3.40 -13.67
N VAL A 174 24.72 -4.06 -13.24
CA VAL A 174 23.69 -3.46 -12.39
C VAL A 174 23.80 -4.11 -11.01
N ASN A 175 23.94 -3.28 -9.97
CA ASN A 175 24.07 -3.72 -8.59
C ASN A 175 23.03 -3.03 -7.72
N VAL A 176 22.75 -3.59 -6.54
CA VAL A 176 21.89 -2.98 -5.52
C VAL A 176 22.70 -2.85 -4.24
N ASP A 177 22.92 -1.63 -3.78
CA ASP A 177 23.72 -1.33 -2.59
C ASP A 177 22.82 -0.87 -1.44
N ILE A 178 22.20 -1.82 -0.73
CA ILE A 178 21.26 -1.48 0.34
C ILE A 178 21.07 -2.66 1.32
N ASN A 179 21.04 -2.34 2.61
CA ASN A 179 20.43 -3.19 3.65
C ASN A 179 18.90 -3.12 3.54
N LEU A 180 18.33 -3.94 2.64
CA LEU A 180 16.90 -3.91 2.29
C LEU A 180 16.01 -4.13 3.50
N SER A 181 16.44 -4.98 4.43
CA SER A 181 15.68 -5.33 5.64
C SER A 181 15.41 -4.11 6.53
N GLY A 182 16.43 -3.31 6.81
CA GLY A 182 16.32 -2.15 7.68
C GLY A 182 15.41 -1.07 7.10
N PHE A 183 15.50 -0.81 5.79
CA PHE A 183 14.70 0.21 5.11
C PHE A 183 13.23 -0.17 5.02
N VAL A 184 12.93 -1.40 4.59
CA VAL A 184 11.56 -1.90 4.46
C VAL A 184 10.83 -1.81 5.79
N LYS A 185 11.47 -2.27 6.86
CA LYS A 185 10.94 -2.16 8.23
C LYS A 185 10.69 -0.71 8.64
N THR A 186 11.62 0.19 8.36
CA THR A 186 11.49 1.61 8.72
C THR A 186 10.34 2.27 7.97
N ILE A 187 10.21 2.03 6.67
CA ILE A 187 9.12 2.58 5.84
C ILE A 187 7.76 2.07 6.33
N ILE A 188 7.63 0.75 6.50
CA ILE A 188 6.38 0.13 6.95
C ILE A 188 5.98 0.67 8.33
N LYS A 189 6.91 0.67 9.30
CA LYS A 189 6.64 1.16 10.64
C LYS A 189 6.26 2.65 10.64
N SER A 190 6.98 3.49 9.89
CA SER A 190 6.68 4.92 9.81
C SER A 190 5.30 5.18 9.21
N MET A 191 4.93 4.48 8.13
CA MET A 191 3.65 4.68 7.46
C MET A 191 2.48 4.13 8.29
N CYS A 192 2.65 2.97 8.92
CA CYS A 192 1.66 2.42 9.84
C CYS A 192 1.48 3.30 11.08
N GLN A 193 2.57 3.83 11.65
CA GLN A 193 2.48 4.78 12.77
C GLN A 193 1.74 6.05 12.34
N SER A 194 2.10 6.63 11.19
CA SER A 194 1.42 7.82 10.66
C SER A 194 -0.08 7.59 10.45
N TYR A 195 -0.49 6.41 9.97
CA TYR A 195 -1.90 6.06 9.83
C TYR A 195 -2.63 5.99 11.19
N VAL A 196 -1.96 5.47 12.21
CA VAL A 196 -2.50 5.29 13.57
C VAL A 196 -2.56 6.62 14.32
N ASP A 197 -1.60 7.53 14.09
CA ASP A 197 -1.51 8.83 14.73
C ASP A 197 -2.63 9.79 14.27
N ILE A 198 -3.21 9.58 13.08
CA ILE A 198 -4.39 10.34 12.65
C ILE A 198 -5.51 10.06 13.65
N SER A 199 -6.05 11.07 14.35
CA SER A 199 -7.17 10.87 15.28
C SER A 199 -8.29 10.03 14.66
N VAL A 200 -8.76 8.99 15.39
CA VAL A 200 -9.92 8.17 14.98
C VAL A 200 -11.13 9.05 14.71
N ASP A 201 -11.31 10.10 15.50
CA ASP A 201 -12.41 11.04 15.31
C ASP A 201 -12.27 11.82 13.99
N SER A 202 -11.06 12.24 13.61
CA SER A 202 -10.81 12.91 12.33
C SER A 202 -11.10 11.99 11.14
N ALA A 203 -10.67 10.73 11.23
CA ALA A 203 -10.97 9.70 10.25
C ALA A 203 -12.48 9.48 10.10
N VAL A 204 -13.18 9.32 11.21
CA VAL A 204 -14.63 9.08 11.22
C VAL A 204 -15.40 10.30 10.72
N GLU A 205 -14.99 11.53 11.05
CA GLU A 205 -15.61 12.73 10.50
C GLU A 205 -15.37 12.88 8.98
N SER A 206 -14.19 12.48 8.49
CA SER A 206 -13.94 12.41 7.05
C SER A 206 -14.93 11.47 6.37
N TYR A 207 -15.20 10.31 6.98
CA TYR A 207 -16.24 9.41 6.48
C TYR A 207 -17.61 10.07 6.53
N LEU A 208 -18.05 10.55 7.69
CA LEU A 208 -19.39 11.12 7.94
C LEU A 208 -19.71 12.36 7.10
N SER A 209 -18.71 13.17 6.76
CA SER A 209 -18.91 14.32 5.86
C SER A 209 -19.42 13.90 4.49
N HIS A 210 -19.06 12.69 4.02
CA HIS A 210 -19.60 12.09 2.79
C HIS A 210 -21.03 11.54 2.94
N PHE A 211 -21.56 11.38 4.17
CA PHE A 211 -22.93 10.90 4.42
C PHE A 211 -23.96 12.02 4.57
N TYR A 212 -23.55 13.18 5.09
CA TYR A 212 -24.48 14.23 5.53
C TYR A 212 -24.40 15.55 4.75
N TYR A 213 -23.44 15.71 3.82
CA TYR A 213 -23.48 16.79 2.85
C TYR A 213 -24.10 16.32 1.52
N LYS A 214 -25.42 16.33 1.48
CA LYS A 214 -26.27 16.71 0.34
C LYS A 214 -27.71 16.91 0.80
#